data_AF-A0A958LJF5-F1
#
_entry.id   AF-A0A958LJF5-F1
#
_cell.length_a   1.000
_cell.length_b   1.000
_cell.length_c   1.000
_cell.angle_alpha   90.00
_cell.angle_beta   90.00
_cell.angle_gamma   90.00
#
_symmetry.space_group_name_H-M   'P 1'
#
loop_
_entity.id
_entity.type
_entity.pdbx_description
1 polymer ?
#
loop_
_entity_poly.entity_id
_entity_poly.type
_entity_poly.pdbx_seq_one_letter_code
_entity_poly.pdbx_strand_id
1 'polypeptide(L)' 'MKVNLSGQSNNRGQILVEYILLMVVVVSVALIITSFMVSRNSDQPGFVISKWYQIIELIGNDLADDIKPAE' A
#
# COMPACT_ATOMS: atom_id res chain seq x y z
N MET A 1 48.53 -2.97 34.87
CA MET A 1 47.35 -2.35 34.21
C MET A 1 47.52 -2.43 32.70
N LYS A 2 46.86 -3.40 32.05
CA LYS A 2 46.70 -3.45 30.60
C LYS A 2 45.33 -4.04 30.32
N VAL A 3 44.35 -3.19 30.00
CA VAL A 3 43.03 -3.60 29.53
C VAL A 3 43.15 -3.79 28.03
N ASN A 4 43.10 -5.04 27.57
CA ASN A 4 43.03 -5.36 26.15
C ASN A 4 41.63 -5.00 25.64
N LEU A 5 41.50 -3.86 24.98
CA LEU A 5 40.30 -3.48 24.22
C LEU A 5 40.37 -4.12 22.82
N SER A 6 40.35 -5.45 22.74
CA SER A 6 40.18 -6.16 21.47
C SER A 6 38.69 -6.26 21.15
N GLY A 7 38.14 -5.15 20.64
CA GLY A 7 36.75 -5.06 20.21
C GLY A 7 36.58 -4.02 19.11
N GLN A 8 37.53 -3.95 18.17
CA GLN A 8 37.31 -3.19 16.94
C GLN A 8 36.36 -3.99 16.06
N SER A 9 35.07 -3.82 16.30
CA SER A 9 34.00 -4.55 15.62
C SER A 9 33.98 -4.17 14.13
N ASN A 10 34.06 -5.18 13.28
CA ASN A 10 34.06 -5.03 11.83
C ASN A 10 32.62 -4.75 11.35
N ASN A 11 32.12 -3.54 11.64
CA ASN A 11 30.70 -3.16 11.55
C ASN A 11 30.16 -3.01 10.12
N ARG A 12 31.03 -3.01 9.09
CA ARG A 12 30.62 -2.76 7.70
C ARG A 12 29.68 -3.84 7.16
N GLY A 13 29.92 -5.11 7.54
CA GLY A 13 29.05 -6.23 7.15
C GLY A 13 27.71 -6.23 7.88
N GLN A 14 27.71 -5.86 9.17
CA GLN A 14 26.49 -5.78 9.97
C GLN A 14 25.54 -4.70 9.46
N ILE A 15 26.06 -3.54 9.10
CA ILE A 15 25.28 -2.42 8.54
C ILE A 15 24.56 -2.86 7.26
N LEU A 16 25.26 -3.56 6.36
CA LEU A 16 24.67 -4.09 5.12
C LEU A 16 23.51 -5.06 5.39
N VAL A 17 23.69 -5.97 6.35
CA VAL A 17 22.66 -6.94 6.72
C VAL A 17 21.43 -6.25 7.32
N GLU A 18 21.65 -5.24 8.17
CA GLU A 18 20.58 -4.45 8.78
C GLU A 18 19.75 -3.71 7.72
N TYR A 19 20.40 -3.08 6.75
CA TYR A 19 19.70 -2.41 5.64
C TYR A 19 18.86 -3.39 4.82
N ILE A 20 19.38 -4.59 4.53
CA ILE A 20 18.63 -5.61 3.79
C ILE A 20 17.44 -6.10 4.61
N LEU A 21 17.62 -6.29 5.93
CA LEU A 21 16.52 -6.71 6.80
C LEU A 21 15.40 -5.65 6.86
N LEU A 22 15.76 -4.38 6.99
CA LEU A 22 14.81 -3.27 6.90
C LEU A 22 14.13 -3.22 5.52
N MET A 23 14.88 -3.42 4.44
CA MET A 23 14.34 -3.45 3.08
C MET A 23 13.30 -4.57 2.90
N VAL A 24 13.58 -5.77 3.39
CA VAL A 24 12.65 -6.91 3.34
C VAL A 24 11.37 -6.59 4.11
N VAL A 25 11.47 -5.95 5.27
CA VAL A 25 10.30 -5.53 6.06
C VAL A 25 9.47 -4.51 5.28
N VAL A 26 10.10 -3.49 4.70
CA VAL A 26 9.41 -2.45 3.93
C VAL A 26 8.70 -3.04 2.71
N VAL A 27 9.38 -3.90 1.94
CA VAL A 27 8.79 -4.56 0.76
C VAL A 27 7.63 -5.45 1.18
N SER A 28 7.75 -6.18 2.29
CA SER A 28 6.69 -7.05 2.81
C SER A 28 5.43 -6.25 3.17
N VAL A 29 5.60 -5.10 3.83
CA VAL A 29 4.49 -4.19 4.14
C VAL A 29 3.86 -3.64 2.86
N ALA A 30 4.67 -3.23 1.89
CA ALA A 30 4.18 -2.73 0.60
C ALA A 30 3.35 -3.80 -0.16
N LEU A 31 3.77 -5.07 -0.11
CA LEU A 31 3.03 -6.18 -0.71
C LEU A 31 1.67 -6.40 -0.05
N ILE A 32 1.60 -6.32 1.28
CA ILE A 32 0.34 -6.44 2.03
C ILE A 32 -0.61 -5.30 1.68
N ILE A 33 -0.12 -4.05 1.64
CA ILE A 33 -0.96 -2.91 1.26
C ILE A 33 -1.49 -3.08 -0.16
N THR A 34 -0.62 -3.49 -1.10
CA THR A 34 -1.00 -3.68 -2.50
C THR A 34 -2.05 -4.79 -2.66
N SER A 35 -1.96 -5.88 -1.89
CA SER A 35 -2.94 -6.96 -1.94
C SER A 35 -4.33 -6.49 -1.50
N PHE A 36 -4.41 -5.64 -0.47
CA PHE A 36 -5.67 -5.01 -0.05
C PHE A 36 -6.19 -3.98 -1.05
N MET A 37 -5.32 -3.23 -1.72
CA MET A 37 -5.73 -2.23 -2.69
C MET A 37 -6.35 -2.83 -3.95
N VAL A 38 -5.77 -3.93 -4.46
CA VAL A 38 -6.09 -4.50 -5.79
C VAL A 38 -6.79 -5.86 -5.71
N SER A 39 -7.21 -6.31 -4.52
CA SER A 39 -7.94 -7.57 -4.34
C SER A 39 -9.12 -7.68 -5.32
N ARG A 40 -9.18 -8.78 -6.08
CA ARG A 40 -10.27 -9.08 -7.02
C ARG A 40 -11.27 -10.09 -6.45
N ASN A 41 -11.23 -10.34 -5.14
CA ASN A 41 -12.21 -11.20 -4.49
C ASN A 41 -13.61 -10.55 -4.63
N SER A 42 -14.61 -11.33 -5.05
CA SER A 42 -16.00 -10.87 -5.20
C SER A 42 -16.61 -10.44 -3.87
N ASP A 43 -16.24 -11.11 -2.78
CA ASP A 43 -16.84 -10.89 -1.47
C ASP A 43 -16.16 -9.72 -0.73
N GLN A 44 -14.89 -9.47 -1.05
CA GLN A 44 -14.07 -8.41 -0.46
C GLN A 44 -13.23 -7.73 -1.56
N PRO A 45 -13.87 -6.90 -2.41
CA PRO A 45 -13.17 -6.20 -3.48
C PRO A 45 -12.20 -5.18 -2.88
N GLY A 46 -11.03 -5.06 -3.50
CA GLY A 46 -10.02 -4.11 -3.09
C GLY A 46 -10.52 -2.68 -3.16
N PHE A 47 -9.93 -1.81 -2.33
CA PHE A 47 -10.37 -0.42 -2.19
C PHE A 47 -10.47 0.32 -3.54
N VAL A 48 -9.48 0.11 -4.43
CA VAL A 48 -9.46 0.76 -5.74
C VAL A 48 -10.66 0.34 -6.59
N ILE A 49 -10.98 -0.96 -6.60
CA ILE A 49 -12.09 -1.50 -7.36
C ILE A 49 -13.42 -1.03 -6.78
N SER A 50 -13.59 -1.10 -5.45
CA SER A 50 -14.79 -0.62 -4.78
C SER A 50 -15.08 0.86 -5.07
N LYS A 51 -14.05 1.71 -5.04
CA LYS A 51 -14.21 3.14 -5.35
C LYS A 51 -14.47 3.40 -6.81
N TRP A 52 -13.84 2.65 -7.72
CA TRP A 52 -14.15 2.76 -9.14
C TRP A 52 -15.61 2.40 -9.45
N TYR A 53 -16.14 1.34 -8.85
CA TYR A 53 -17.55 1.00 -8.97
C TYR A 53 -18.47 2.10 -8.44
N GLN A 54 -18.16 2.70 -7.29
CA GLN A 54 -18.94 3.83 -6.74
C GLN A 54 -18.98 5.03 -7.69
N ILE A 55 -17.87 5.34 -8.36
CA ILE A 55 -17.81 6.42 -9.35
C ILE A 55 -18.71 6.09 -10.56
N ILE A 56 -18.62 4.87 -11.07
CA ILE A 56 -19.46 4.44 -12.20
C ILE A 56 -20.94 4.50 -11.84
N GLU A 57 -21.31 4.04 -10.64
CA GLU A 57 -22.70 4.07 -10.17
C GLU A 57 -23.21 5.51 -10.01
N LEU A 58 -22.38 6.40 -9.46
CA LEU A 58 -22.72 7.81 -9.33
C LEU A 58 -22.98 8.45 -10.70
N ILE A 59 -22.12 8.19 -11.69
CA ILE A 59 -22.28 8.70 -13.06
C ILE A 59 -23.49 8.06 -13.75
N GLY A 60 -23.68 6.75 -13.59
CA GLY A 60 -24.77 6.01 -14.23
C GLY A 60 -26.15 6.36 -13.69
N ASN A 61 -26.22 6.83 -12.44
CA ASN A 61 -27.45 7.28 -11.80
C ASN A 61 -27.75 8.78 -12.03
N ASP A 62 -26.90 9.49 -12.78
CA ASP A 62 -27.16 10.85 -13.21
C ASP A 62 -28.22 10.84 -14.33
N LEU A 63 -29.49 10.92 -13.94
CA LEU A 63 -30.62 10.98 -14.86
C LEU A 63 -30.62 12.33 -15.58
N ALA A 64 -30.94 12.32 -16.88
CA ALA A 64 -31.07 13.54 -17.65
C ALA A 64 -32.13 14.47 -17.02
N ASP A 65 -31.78 15.75 -16.86
CA ASP A 65 -32.70 16.77 -16.37
C ASP A 65 -33.97 16.77 -17.23
N ASP A 66 -35.11 16.56 -16.57
CA ASP A 66 -36.42 16.64 -17.20
C ASP A 66 -36.66 18.09 -17.61
N ILE A 67 -36.57 18.38 -18.91
CA ILE A 67 -36.88 19.69 -19.47
C ILE A 67 -38.39 19.86 -19.43
N LYS A 68 -38.94 20.14 -18.25
CA LYS A 68 -40.34 20.57 -18.16
C LYS A 68 -40.43 21.93 -18.85
N PRO A 69 -41.25 22.07 -19.91
CA PRO A 69 -41.51 23.37 -20.47
C PRO A 69 -42.17 24.21 -19.38
N ALA A 70 -41.61 25.39 -19.11
CA ALA A 70 -42.23 26.34 -18.20
C ALA A 70 -43.63 26.66 -18.76
N GLU A 71 -44.67 26.26 -18.02
CA GLU A 71 -46.05 26.74 -18.23
C GLU A 71 -46.13 28.26 -18.03
#